data_AF-A0A7C9D4L5-F1
#
_entry.id   AF-A0A7C9D4L5-F1
#
_cell.length_a   1.000
_cell.length_b   1.000
_cell.length_c   1.000
_cell.angle_alpha   90.00
_cell.angle_beta   90.00
_cell.angle_gamma   90.00
#
_symmetry.space_group_name_H-M   'P 1'
#
loop_
_entity.id
_entity.type
_entity.pdbx_description
1 polymer ?
#
loop_
_entity_poly.entity_id
_entity_poly.type
_entity_poly.pdbx_seq_one_letter_code
_entity_poly.pdbx_strand_id
1 'polypeptide(L)'
;VHTSKAIEASSSMKKDIFPWDANTALKEATNLRDSADRLKISGSGLESTEALFQAALKFLHGASLLEPGSNEGGKYVEMTPTAAYSTTAKLCEHCAHEYERCNDMASAALAYKCMEVAYMRVVYSNDLAASRDRVELDMAVRAAPQVESPSSSASDIDSLNNQAVGEILKDGNLVLDQRNHVISARKRPNFVRLLNFTQHVNLAMEASRRSQSAFAAANPVLVEAGKAEGISFIKRVLDFSFHDIAGLLHLMKLAMDALNAKT
;
A
#
# COMPACT_ATOMS: atom_id res chain seq x y z
N VAL A 1 12.45 44.14 -53.99
CA VAL A 1 13.16 43.30 -53.00
C VAL A 1 12.48 43.49 -51.65
N HIS A 2 11.65 42.54 -51.23
CA HIS A 2 11.52 42.06 -49.84
C HIS A 2 10.43 40.98 -49.75
N THR A 3 10.82 39.88 -49.12
CA THR A 3 10.16 38.62 -48.80
C THR A 3 9.09 38.72 -47.72
N SER A 4 8.11 37.81 -47.71
CA SER A 4 7.53 37.17 -46.50
C SER A 4 6.70 35.95 -46.92
N LYS A 5 7.28 34.75 -46.87
CA LYS A 5 7.21 33.75 -45.79
C LYS A 5 5.82 33.11 -45.62
N ALA A 6 5.71 31.90 -46.17
CA ALA A 6 4.63 30.96 -45.95
C ALA A 6 4.49 30.60 -44.47
N ILE A 7 3.24 30.51 -44.05
CA ILE A 7 2.79 29.98 -42.76
C ILE A 7 2.98 28.46 -42.83
N GLU A 8 4.06 27.95 -42.23
CA GLU A 8 4.13 26.54 -41.84
C GLU A 8 3.61 26.43 -40.42
N ALA A 9 2.51 25.68 -40.29
CA ALA A 9 1.94 25.27 -39.03
C ALA A 9 2.94 24.39 -38.26
N SER A 10 3.46 24.88 -37.12
CA SER A 10 4.20 24.07 -36.16
C SER A 10 3.25 23.43 -35.16
N SER A 11 2.55 22.39 -35.59
CA SER A 11 1.91 21.45 -34.66
C SER A 11 2.95 20.45 -34.17
N SER A 12 3.45 20.62 -32.93
CA SER A 12 3.80 19.53 -31.98
C SER A 12 4.81 19.99 -30.93
N MET A 13 4.32 20.49 -29.78
CA MET A 13 5.14 20.65 -28.57
C MET A 13 4.28 20.42 -27.31
N LYS A 14 3.72 19.22 -27.13
CA LYS A 14 3.00 18.86 -25.89
C LYS A 14 3.17 17.39 -25.45
N LYS A 15 4.17 16.65 -25.93
CA LYS A 15 4.22 15.19 -25.72
C LYS A 15 5.29 14.61 -24.78
N ASP A 16 6.22 15.41 -24.23
CA ASP A 16 7.35 14.87 -23.45
C ASP A 16 7.52 15.43 -22.02
N ILE A 17 6.58 16.25 -21.52
CA ILE A 17 6.76 16.98 -20.25
C ILE A 17 6.48 16.07 -19.02
N PHE A 18 5.50 15.18 -19.10
CA PHE A 18 4.97 14.45 -17.93
C PHE A 18 5.92 13.40 -17.29
N PRO A 19 6.63 12.54 -18.06
CA PRO A 19 7.51 11.53 -17.45
C PRO A 19 8.78 12.12 -16.85
N TRP A 20 9.22 13.27 -17.37
CA TRP A 20 10.40 13.97 -16.86
C TRP A 20 10.14 14.55 -15.46
N ASP A 21 8.97 15.13 -15.25
CA ASP A 21 8.58 15.67 -13.94
C ASP A 21 8.53 14.57 -12.87
N ALA A 22 8.01 13.38 -13.22
CA ALA A 22 7.96 12.23 -12.34
C ALA A 22 9.35 11.71 -11.94
N ASN A 23 10.24 11.49 -12.92
CA ASN A 23 11.61 11.02 -12.66
C ASN A 23 12.43 12.05 -11.87
N THR A 24 12.21 13.35 -12.13
CA THR A 24 12.85 14.42 -11.38
C THR A 24 12.40 14.40 -9.91
N ALA A 25 11.08 14.30 -9.67
CA ALA A 25 10.54 14.21 -8.31
C ALA A 25 11.07 12.98 -7.54
N LEU A 26 11.14 11.81 -8.19
CA LEU A 26 11.67 10.59 -7.57
C LEU A 26 13.17 10.65 -7.28
N LYS A 27 13.93 11.29 -8.17
CA LYS A 27 15.36 11.54 -7.96
C LYS A 27 15.60 12.49 -6.79
N GLU A 28 14.83 13.58 -6.71
CA GLU A 28 14.85 14.49 -5.56
C GLU A 28 14.48 13.79 -4.26
N ALA A 29 13.45 12.94 -4.28
CA ALA A 29 13.02 12.15 -3.13
C ALA A 29 14.16 11.22 -2.64
N THR A 30 14.83 10.55 -3.57
CA THR A 30 15.98 9.67 -3.29
C THR A 30 17.14 10.44 -2.67
N ASN A 31 17.54 11.56 -3.28
CA ASN A 31 18.61 12.40 -2.76
C ASN A 31 18.30 12.93 -1.34
N LEU A 32 17.04 13.28 -1.09
CA LEU A 32 16.60 13.79 0.20
C LEU A 32 16.60 12.69 1.27
N ARG A 33 16.14 11.48 0.93
CA ARG A 33 16.24 10.30 1.81
C ARG A 33 17.70 10.00 2.18
N ASP A 34 18.59 9.94 1.20
CA ASP A 34 20.01 9.64 1.43
C ASP A 34 20.69 10.76 2.26
N SER A 35 20.22 12.00 2.10
CA SER A 35 20.64 13.12 2.95
C SER A 35 20.13 12.99 4.39
N ALA A 36 18.88 12.56 4.57
CA ALA A 36 18.29 12.29 5.88
C ALA A 36 19.04 11.18 6.63
N ASP A 37 19.43 10.11 5.93
CA ASP A 37 20.21 9.00 6.50
C ASP A 37 21.58 9.49 7.02
N ARG A 38 22.24 10.40 6.28
CA ARG A 38 23.48 11.03 6.73
C ARG A 38 23.30 11.92 7.97
N LEU A 39 22.18 12.66 8.04
CA LEU A 39 21.85 13.47 9.22
C LEU A 39 21.61 12.59 10.44
N LYS A 40 20.95 11.43 10.27
CA LYS A 40 20.71 10.45 11.33
C LYS A 40 22.02 9.98 11.96
N ILE A 41 23.01 9.66 11.14
CA ILE A 41 24.35 9.25 11.59
C ILE A 41 25.05 10.36 12.39
N SER A 42 24.74 11.62 12.08
CA SER A 42 25.32 12.81 12.72
C SER A 42 24.64 13.18 14.05
N GLY A 43 23.59 12.46 14.46
CA GLY A 43 22.90 12.64 15.75
C GLY A 43 21.69 13.57 15.74
N SER A 44 21.32 14.19 14.61
CA SER A 44 20.14 15.06 14.49
C SER A 44 18.87 14.27 14.14
N GLY A 45 18.41 13.43 15.09
CA GLY A 45 17.32 12.47 14.86
C GLY A 45 15.99 13.08 14.38
N LEU A 46 15.56 14.21 14.96
CA LEU A 46 14.28 14.84 14.57
C LEU A 46 14.37 15.52 13.19
N GLU A 47 15.45 16.28 12.94
CA GLU A 47 15.70 16.91 11.65
C GLU A 47 15.84 15.87 10.52
N SER A 48 16.51 14.75 10.81
CA SER A 48 16.56 13.60 9.91
C SER A 48 15.17 13.03 9.62
N THR A 49 14.32 12.90 10.64
CA THR A 49 12.94 12.40 10.49
C THR A 49 12.09 13.34 9.64
N GLU A 50 12.20 14.66 9.84
CA GLU A 50 11.52 15.66 9.02
C GLU A 50 11.96 15.60 7.54
N ALA A 51 13.28 15.52 7.29
CA ALA A 51 13.81 15.36 5.95
C ALA A 51 13.34 14.06 5.29
N LEU A 52 13.29 12.96 6.05
CA LEU A 52 12.79 11.68 5.57
C LEU A 52 11.30 11.74 5.24
N PHE A 53 10.51 12.45 6.06
CA PHE A 53 9.09 12.62 5.81
C PHE A 53 8.86 13.46 4.53
N GLN A 54 9.63 14.52 4.33
CA GLN A 54 9.60 15.28 3.08
C GLN A 54 9.99 14.43 1.87
N ALA A 55 10.97 13.52 2.01
CA ALA A 55 11.32 12.57 0.96
C ALA A 55 10.13 11.65 0.64
N ALA A 56 9.41 11.15 1.65
CA ALA A 56 8.21 10.35 1.46
C ALA A 56 7.12 11.11 0.68
N LEU A 57 6.88 12.39 1.00
CA LEU A 57 5.92 13.22 0.26
C LEU A 57 6.32 13.42 -1.21
N LYS A 58 7.62 13.54 -1.49
CA LYS A 58 8.13 13.62 -2.87
C LYS A 58 8.01 12.28 -3.61
N PHE A 59 8.24 11.14 -2.94
CA PHE A 59 7.96 9.82 -3.50
C PHE A 59 6.47 9.67 -3.83
N LEU A 60 5.57 10.12 -2.95
CA LEU A 60 4.12 10.09 -3.18
C LEU A 60 3.73 10.92 -4.41
N HIS A 61 4.29 12.13 -4.52
CA HIS A 61 4.08 13.01 -5.67
C HIS A 61 4.58 12.36 -6.97
N GLY A 62 5.83 11.91 -6.99
CA GLY A 62 6.43 11.25 -8.15
C GLY A 62 5.64 10.02 -8.59
N ALA A 63 5.16 9.20 -7.64
CA ALA A 63 4.31 8.06 -7.92
C ALA A 63 3.01 8.47 -8.62
N SER A 64 2.35 9.55 -8.16
CA SER A 64 1.10 10.04 -8.78
C SER A 64 1.28 10.56 -10.19
N LEU A 65 2.47 11.10 -10.51
CA LEU A 65 2.80 11.54 -11.88
C LEU A 65 3.10 10.37 -12.82
N LEU A 66 3.53 9.22 -12.28
CA LEU A 66 3.76 8.00 -13.05
C LEU A 66 2.48 7.20 -13.29
N GLU A 67 1.39 7.48 -12.58
CA GLU A 67 0.15 6.76 -12.81
C GLU A 67 -0.34 6.97 -14.24
N PRO A 68 -0.84 5.91 -14.90
CA PRO A 68 -1.24 5.99 -16.29
C PRO A 68 -2.44 6.92 -16.48
N GLY A 69 -2.15 8.17 -16.85
CA GLY A 69 -3.09 9.19 -17.30
C GLY A 69 -2.75 9.64 -18.71
N SER A 70 -3.28 8.92 -19.71
CA SER A 70 -3.11 9.18 -21.15
C SER A 70 -1.75 8.84 -21.78
N ASN A 71 -1.83 7.92 -22.74
CA ASN A 71 -0.84 7.57 -23.74
C ASN A 71 0.40 6.76 -23.31
N GLU A 72 0.45 5.54 -23.84
CA GLU A 72 1.66 4.73 -24.00
C GLU A 72 2.75 5.56 -24.69
N GLY A 73 3.78 5.89 -23.93
CA GLY A 73 4.98 6.55 -24.39
C GLY A 73 6.15 5.98 -23.62
N GLY A 74 6.73 4.89 -24.13
CA GLY A 74 7.83 4.20 -23.49
C GLY A 74 9.08 5.07 -23.34
N LYS A 75 9.70 4.98 -22.16
CA LYS A 75 11.15 4.89 -21.91
C LYS A 75 11.37 4.66 -20.41
N TYR A 76 12.52 4.06 -20.10
CA TYR A 76 13.01 3.58 -18.81
C TYR A 76 12.46 4.37 -17.60
N VAL A 77 11.42 3.83 -16.96
CA VAL A 77 10.98 4.27 -15.63
C VAL A 77 11.78 3.46 -14.62
N GLU A 78 12.68 4.12 -13.88
CA GLU A 78 13.54 3.47 -12.88
C GLU A 78 12.72 2.83 -11.75
N MET A 79 11.55 3.39 -11.44
CA MET A 79 10.69 2.92 -10.35
C MET A 79 9.22 2.95 -10.73
N THR A 80 8.51 1.82 -10.62
CA THR A 80 7.07 1.75 -10.93
C THR A 80 6.24 2.56 -9.92
N PRO A 81 5.04 3.07 -10.28
CA PRO A 81 4.16 3.79 -9.35
C PRO A 81 3.91 2.99 -8.07
N THR A 82 3.57 1.71 -8.20
CA THR A 82 3.32 0.80 -7.07
C THR A 82 4.54 0.65 -6.15
N ALA A 83 5.74 0.60 -6.71
CA ALA A 83 6.97 0.53 -5.94
C ALA A 83 7.25 1.86 -5.22
N ALA A 84 7.05 3.00 -5.88
CA ALA A 84 7.17 4.33 -5.26
C ALA A 84 6.14 4.55 -4.12
N TYR A 85 4.89 4.12 -4.29
CA TYR A 85 3.90 4.11 -3.21
C TYR A 85 4.30 3.19 -2.07
N SER A 86 4.83 2.00 -2.35
CA SER A 86 5.31 1.09 -1.31
C SER A 86 6.50 1.67 -0.53
N THR A 87 7.42 2.37 -1.20
CA THR A 87 8.51 3.10 -0.53
C THR A 87 7.97 4.24 0.33
N THR A 88 7.01 5.01 -0.20
CA THR A 88 6.34 6.08 0.56
C THR A 88 5.77 5.53 1.86
N ALA A 89 4.99 4.45 1.79
CA ALA A 89 4.34 3.86 2.96
C ALA A 89 5.34 3.45 4.05
N LYS A 90 6.45 2.81 3.67
CA LYS A 90 7.53 2.41 4.60
C LYS A 90 8.25 3.59 5.23
N LEU A 91 8.52 4.64 4.44
CA LEU A 91 9.13 5.86 4.95
C LEU A 91 8.19 6.56 5.93
N CYS A 92 6.91 6.66 5.60
CA CYS A 92 5.90 7.24 6.47
C CYS A 92 5.72 6.46 7.77
N GLU A 93 5.74 5.12 7.71
CA GLU A 93 5.72 4.26 8.90
C GLU A 93 6.92 4.56 9.81
N HIS A 94 8.13 4.63 9.25
CA HIS A 94 9.32 5.00 10.03
C HIS A 94 9.19 6.38 10.68
N CYS A 95 8.78 7.38 9.89
CA CYS A 95 8.61 8.74 10.39
C CYS A 95 7.58 8.81 11.51
N ALA A 96 6.44 8.13 11.35
CA ALA A 96 5.38 8.14 12.34
C ALA A 96 5.84 7.55 13.68
N HIS A 97 6.60 6.46 13.66
CA HIS A 97 7.18 5.88 14.87
C HIS A 97 8.20 6.81 15.54
N GLU A 98 9.07 7.48 14.78
CA GLU A 98 10.03 8.43 15.34
C GLU A 98 9.32 9.66 15.95
N TYR A 99 8.29 10.19 15.29
CA TYR A 99 7.48 11.28 15.83
C TYR A 99 6.77 10.89 17.13
N GLU A 100 6.17 9.70 17.21
CA GLU A 100 5.60 9.18 18.47
C GLU A 100 6.65 9.08 19.57
N ARG A 101 7.86 8.60 19.23
CA ARG A 101 8.99 8.48 20.17
C ARG A 101 9.45 9.84 20.69
N CYS A 102 9.32 10.89 19.88
CA CYS A 102 9.58 12.28 20.25
C CYS A 102 8.36 13.01 20.85
N ASN A 103 7.23 12.32 21.03
CA ASN A 103 5.95 12.87 21.49
C ASN A 103 5.35 13.97 20.57
N ASP A 104 5.78 14.02 19.30
CA ASP A 104 5.17 14.88 18.28
C ASP A 104 3.99 14.16 17.61
N MET A 105 2.88 14.11 18.34
CA MET A 105 1.68 13.39 17.91
C MET A 105 1.00 14.04 16.68
N ALA A 106 1.22 15.33 16.44
CA ALA A 106 0.66 16.03 15.29
C ALA A 106 1.36 15.58 13.99
N SER A 107 2.69 15.57 14.00
CA SER A 107 3.48 15.05 12.86
C SER A 107 3.29 13.54 12.67
N ALA A 108 3.16 12.78 13.76
CA ALA A 108 2.81 11.36 13.69
C ALA A 108 1.46 11.13 12.98
N ALA A 109 0.43 11.94 13.29
CA ALA A 109 -0.87 11.85 12.65
C ALA A 109 -0.79 12.06 11.13
N LEU A 110 -0.03 13.08 10.70
CA LEU A 110 0.21 13.36 9.27
C LEU A 110 0.99 12.22 8.60
N ALA A 111 2.01 11.67 9.26
CA ALA A 111 2.79 10.56 8.73
C ALA A 111 1.95 9.28 8.57
N TYR A 112 1.13 8.93 9.56
CA TYR A 112 0.18 7.81 9.43
C TYR A 112 -0.86 8.03 8.34
N LYS A 113 -1.35 9.26 8.13
CA LYS A 113 -2.27 9.54 7.02
C LYS A 113 -1.58 9.33 5.66
N CYS A 114 -0.33 9.74 5.54
CA CYS A 114 0.46 9.50 4.34
C CYS A 114 0.67 7.99 4.08
N MET A 115 0.94 7.22 5.14
CA MET A 115 1.04 5.76 5.10
C MET A 115 -0.28 5.11 4.63
N GLU A 116 -1.42 5.52 5.20
CA GLU A 116 -2.76 5.09 4.77
C GLU A 116 -2.96 5.31 3.27
N VAL A 117 -2.74 6.55 2.81
CA VAL A 117 -2.94 6.93 1.41
C VAL A 117 -2.02 6.12 0.49
N ALA A 118 -0.75 5.98 0.84
CA ALA A 118 0.21 5.21 0.06
C ALA A 118 -0.21 3.73 -0.09
N TYR A 119 -0.64 3.08 1.00
CA TYR A 119 -1.14 1.71 0.91
C TYR A 119 -2.46 1.62 0.12
N MET A 120 -3.39 2.57 0.30
CA MET A 120 -4.63 2.62 -0.48
C MET A 120 -4.35 2.75 -1.98
N ARG A 121 -3.31 3.48 -2.38
CA ARG A 121 -2.89 3.57 -3.79
C ARG A 121 -2.32 2.27 -4.33
N VAL A 122 -1.53 1.55 -3.51
CA VAL A 122 -1.06 0.20 -3.86
C VAL A 122 -2.25 -0.76 -4.03
N VAL A 123 -3.22 -0.74 -3.11
CA VAL A 123 -4.43 -1.56 -3.17
C VAL A 123 -5.23 -1.25 -4.44
N TYR A 124 -5.53 0.03 -4.67
CA TYR A 124 -6.33 0.46 -5.81
C TYR A 124 -5.69 0.07 -7.16
N SER A 125 -4.37 0.21 -7.27
CA SER A 125 -3.63 -0.19 -8.48
C SER A 125 -3.68 -1.70 -8.78
N ASN A 126 -4.01 -2.53 -7.78
CA ASN A 126 -4.04 -3.99 -7.89
C ASN A 126 -5.47 -4.58 -7.82
N ASP A 127 -6.52 -3.76 -7.69
CA ASP A 127 -7.89 -4.23 -7.44
C ASP A 127 -8.39 -5.21 -8.51
N LEU A 128 -8.19 -4.89 -9.79
CA LEU A 128 -8.57 -5.77 -10.90
C LEU A 128 -7.85 -7.12 -10.86
N ALA A 129 -6.55 -7.12 -10.53
CA ALA A 129 -5.77 -8.35 -10.43
C ALA A 129 -6.21 -9.19 -9.23
N ALA A 130 -6.43 -8.54 -8.07
CA ALA A 130 -6.90 -9.19 -6.85
C ALA A 130 -8.30 -9.79 -7.01
N SER A 131 -9.22 -9.06 -7.67
CA SER A 131 -10.57 -9.53 -7.98
C SER A 131 -10.55 -10.81 -8.83
N ARG A 132 -9.73 -10.82 -9.91
CA ARG A 132 -9.54 -12.02 -10.74
C ARG A 132 -8.94 -13.18 -9.95
N ASP A 133 -7.89 -12.92 -9.17
CA ASP A 133 -7.21 -13.93 -8.36
C ASP A 133 -8.16 -14.54 -7.31
N ARG A 134 -9.06 -13.73 -6.73
CA ARG A 134 -10.13 -14.18 -5.82
C ARG A 134 -11.12 -15.11 -6.51
N VAL A 135 -11.58 -14.75 -7.71
CA VAL A 135 -12.50 -15.59 -8.49
C VAL A 135 -11.86 -16.93 -8.85
N GLU A 136 -10.59 -16.92 -9.25
CA GLU A 136 -9.87 -18.15 -9.57
C GLU A 136 -9.67 -19.07 -8.35
N LEU A 137 -9.41 -18.47 -7.19
CA LEU A 137 -9.34 -19.17 -5.91
C LEU A 137 -10.69 -19.80 -5.55
N ASP A 138 -11.78 -19.03 -5.58
CA ASP A 138 -13.12 -19.53 -5.27
C ASP A 138 -13.50 -20.72 -6.18
N MET A 139 -13.22 -20.63 -7.49
CA MET A 139 -13.39 -21.76 -8.41
C MET A 139 -12.51 -22.97 -8.03
N ALA A 140 -11.27 -22.75 -7.61
CA ALA A 140 -10.36 -23.84 -7.20
C ALA A 140 -10.88 -24.57 -5.95
N VAL A 141 -11.40 -23.82 -4.98
CA VAL A 141 -11.95 -24.37 -3.73
C VAL A 141 -13.24 -25.13 -3.99
N ARG A 142 -14.12 -24.63 -4.87
CA ARG A 142 -15.37 -25.32 -5.23
C ARG A 142 -15.15 -26.59 -6.05
N ALA A 143 -14.12 -26.61 -6.90
CA ALA A 143 -13.76 -27.78 -7.69
C ALA A 143 -13.05 -28.88 -6.87
N ALA A 144 -12.68 -28.62 -5.62
CA ALA A 144 -12.16 -29.65 -4.72
C ALA A 144 -13.30 -30.63 -4.37
N PRO A 145 -13.08 -31.96 -4.39
CA PRO A 145 -14.12 -32.93 -4.08
C PRO A 145 -14.73 -32.66 -2.70
N GLN A 146 -16.03 -32.39 -2.65
CA GLN A 146 -16.76 -32.36 -1.39
C GLN A 146 -16.95 -33.80 -0.94
N VAL A 147 -16.33 -34.16 0.18
CA VAL A 147 -16.59 -35.45 0.83
C VAL A 147 -17.97 -35.34 1.48
N GLU A 148 -18.96 -36.02 0.92
CA GLU A 148 -20.13 -36.41 1.68
C GLU A 148 -19.62 -37.16 2.91
N SER A 149 -19.88 -36.61 4.09
CA SER A 149 -19.55 -37.29 5.33
C SER A 149 -20.26 -38.65 5.31
N PRO A 150 -19.59 -39.79 5.55
CA PRO A 150 -20.31 -41.03 5.78
C PRO A 150 -21.10 -40.80 7.06
N SER A 151 -22.41 -40.61 6.92
CA SER A 151 -23.32 -40.58 8.05
C SER A 151 -23.33 -42.00 8.62
N SER A 152 -22.52 -42.23 9.65
CA SER A 152 -22.54 -43.47 10.42
C SER A 152 -23.83 -43.52 11.25
N SER A 153 -24.94 -43.87 10.61
CA SER A 153 -26.06 -44.48 11.31
C SER A 153 -25.70 -45.95 11.54
N ALA A 154 -25.08 -46.22 12.69
CA ALA A 154 -25.04 -47.57 13.25
C ALA A 154 -26.46 -47.94 13.69
N SER A 155 -27.13 -48.79 12.91
CA SER A 155 -28.25 -49.58 13.41
C SER A 155 -27.82 -51.04 13.43
N ASP A 156 -27.65 -51.57 14.63
CA ASP A 156 -27.36 -52.98 14.90
C ASP A 156 -28.45 -53.87 14.29
N ILE A 157 -28.06 -54.76 13.37
CA ILE A 157 -28.83 -55.98 13.10
C ILE A 157 -27.82 -57.12 12.91
N ASP A 158 -27.79 -58.02 13.88
CA ASP A 158 -27.13 -59.32 13.82
C ASP A 158 -27.67 -60.13 12.62
N SER A 159 -26.78 -60.63 11.76
CA SER A 159 -27.13 -61.76 10.89
C SER A 159 -25.90 -62.63 10.63
N LEU A 160 -25.73 -63.63 11.48
CA LEU A 160 -24.84 -64.77 11.31
C LEU A 160 -25.32 -65.64 10.12
N ASN A 161 -24.49 -65.86 9.09
CA ASN A 161 -24.26 -67.20 8.52
C ASN A 161 -23.14 -67.21 7.44
N ASN A 162 -21.97 -67.69 7.85
CA ASN A 162 -21.01 -68.59 7.21
C ASN A 162 -20.57 -68.47 5.72
N GLN A 163 -19.28 -68.14 5.59
CA GLN A 163 -18.18 -69.02 5.12
C GLN A 163 -17.88 -69.10 3.60
N ALA A 164 -16.77 -68.45 3.19
CA ALA A 164 -15.66 -69.09 2.47
C ALA A 164 -14.41 -68.17 2.36
N VAL A 165 -13.37 -68.54 3.13
CA VAL A 165 -11.93 -68.59 2.80
C VAL A 165 -11.25 -67.36 2.17
N GLY A 166 -10.33 -66.75 2.92
CA GLY A 166 -9.25 -65.90 2.42
C GLY A 166 -8.39 -65.35 3.56
N GLU A 167 -7.23 -65.95 3.78
CA GLU A 167 -6.33 -65.79 4.92
C GLU A 167 -5.74 -64.37 5.12
N ILE A 168 -5.72 -63.96 6.39
CA ILE A 168 -4.60 -63.38 7.16
C ILE A 168 -3.65 -62.40 6.42
N LEU A 169 -3.80 -61.12 6.80
CA LEU A 169 -2.76 -60.11 7.10
C LEU A 169 -1.45 -60.17 6.30
N LYS A 170 -1.26 -59.16 5.44
CA LYS A 170 -0.05 -58.30 5.36
C LYS A 170 -0.17 -57.39 4.14
N ASP A 171 -0.48 -56.12 4.35
CA ASP A 171 0.54 -55.09 4.17
C ASP A 171 -0.05 -53.74 4.57
N GLY A 172 0.68 -53.04 5.45
CA GLY A 172 0.45 -51.64 5.75
C GLY A 172 0.83 -50.78 4.56
N ASN A 173 0.10 -50.89 3.47
CA ASN A 173 0.13 -49.89 2.40
C ASN A 173 -0.89 -48.82 2.74
N LEU A 174 -0.41 -47.85 3.52
CA LEU A 174 -0.63 -46.41 3.33
C LEU A 174 -1.69 -46.07 2.28
N VAL A 175 -2.98 -46.24 2.62
CA VAL A 175 -3.95 -45.23 2.20
C VAL A 175 -3.79 -44.11 3.21
N LEU A 176 -2.65 -43.42 3.11
CA LEU A 176 -2.60 -42.06 3.57
C LEU A 176 -3.69 -41.40 2.73
N ASP A 177 -4.83 -41.12 3.36
CA ASP A 177 -5.79 -40.12 2.94
C ASP A 177 -5.02 -38.80 2.85
N GLN A 178 -4.17 -38.69 1.83
CA GLN A 178 -3.39 -37.52 1.50
C GLN A 178 -4.38 -36.65 0.73
N ARG A 179 -5.38 -36.16 1.48
CA ARG A 179 -6.14 -34.93 1.21
C ARG A 179 -5.14 -33.80 1.06
N ASN A 180 -4.45 -33.82 -0.06
CA ASN A 180 -3.73 -32.67 -0.55
C ASN A 180 -4.82 -31.75 -1.11
N HIS A 181 -5.42 -30.94 -0.23
CA HIS A 181 -5.99 -29.63 -0.57
C HIS A 181 -4.91 -28.69 -1.11
N VAL A 182 -4.03 -29.22 -1.95
CA VAL A 182 -2.91 -28.53 -2.55
C VAL A 182 -3.55 -27.76 -3.69
N ILE A 183 -3.87 -26.51 -3.40
CA ILE A 183 -3.83 -25.44 -4.37
C ILE A 183 -2.68 -25.78 -5.33
N SER A 184 -3.02 -26.09 -6.59
CA SER A 184 -2.04 -26.50 -7.59
C SER A 184 -0.85 -25.55 -7.54
N ALA A 185 0.38 -26.08 -7.59
CA ALA A 185 1.60 -25.26 -7.55
C ALA A 185 1.56 -24.11 -8.58
N ARG A 186 0.84 -24.32 -9.69
CA ARG A 186 0.58 -23.33 -10.73
C ARG A 186 -0.18 -22.08 -10.27
N LYS A 187 -1.07 -22.20 -9.29
CA LYS A 187 -1.89 -21.08 -8.78
C LYS A 187 -1.22 -20.30 -7.65
N ARG A 188 -0.15 -20.82 -7.02
CA ARG A 188 0.55 -20.20 -5.87
C ARG A 188 0.85 -18.70 -6.04
N PRO A 189 1.31 -18.19 -7.19
CA PRO A 189 1.57 -16.75 -7.36
C PRO A 189 0.33 -15.87 -7.16
N ASN A 190 -0.86 -16.36 -7.54
CA ASN A 190 -2.13 -15.63 -7.43
C ASN A 190 -2.54 -15.51 -5.96
N PHE A 191 -2.33 -16.57 -5.17
CA PHE A 191 -2.54 -16.54 -3.72
C PHE A 191 -1.60 -15.58 -3.02
N VAL A 192 -0.32 -15.58 -3.37
CA VAL A 192 0.65 -14.63 -2.81
C VAL A 192 0.23 -13.19 -3.10
N ARG A 193 -0.24 -12.90 -4.33
CA ARG A 193 -0.75 -11.57 -4.66
C ARG A 193 -2.00 -11.20 -3.85
N LEU A 194 -2.94 -12.13 -3.67
CA LEU A 194 -4.14 -11.89 -2.87
C LEU A 194 -3.84 -11.67 -1.38
N LEU A 195 -2.88 -12.42 -0.83
CA LEU A 195 -2.39 -12.22 0.54
C LEU A 195 -1.71 -10.85 0.70
N ASN A 196 -0.84 -10.47 -0.23
CA ASN A 196 -0.20 -9.16 -0.23
C ASN A 196 -1.23 -8.02 -0.35
N PHE A 197 -2.24 -8.18 -1.21
CA PHE A 197 -3.35 -7.23 -1.33
C PHE A 197 -4.06 -7.05 0.02
N THR A 198 -4.41 -8.15 0.68
CA THR A 198 -5.09 -8.13 1.98
C THR A 198 -4.21 -7.52 3.07
N GLN A 199 -2.92 -7.80 3.05
CA GLN A 199 -1.95 -7.19 3.96
C GLN A 199 -1.88 -5.68 3.76
N HIS A 200 -1.84 -5.18 2.52
CA HIS A 200 -1.85 -3.74 2.27
C HIS A 200 -3.15 -3.07 2.71
N VAL A 201 -4.31 -3.73 2.55
CA VAL A 201 -5.59 -3.23 3.10
C VAL A 201 -5.53 -3.14 4.63
N ASN A 202 -5.02 -4.17 5.31
CA ASN A 202 -4.87 -4.16 6.76
C ASN A 202 -3.92 -3.05 7.24
N LEU A 203 -2.78 -2.87 6.56
CA LEU A 203 -1.83 -1.81 6.87
C LEU A 203 -2.42 -0.41 6.65
N ALA A 204 -3.22 -0.23 5.60
CA ALA A 204 -3.95 1.03 5.37
C ALA A 204 -4.95 1.33 6.49
N MET A 205 -5.76 0.34 6.88
CA MET A 205 -6.75 0.48 7.96
C MET A 205 -6.08 0.78 9.30
N GLU A 206 -4.99 0.08 9.61
CA GLU A 206 -4.23 0.33 10.83
C GLU A 206 -3.59 1.72 10.82
N ALA A 207 -2.98 2.14 9.71
CA ALA A 207 -2.46 3.49 9.55
C ALA A 207 -3.54 4.56 9.76
N SER A 208 -4.75 4.34 9.22
CA SER A 208 -5.88 5.26 9.42
C SER A 208 -6.28 5.38 10.89
N ARG A 209 -6.41 4.24 11.58
CA ARG A 209 -6.71 4.19 13.03
C ARG A 209 -5.65 4.93 13.84
N ARG A 210 -4.37 4.71 13.51
CA ARG A 210 -3.25 5.37 14.20
C ARG A 210 -3.18 6.86 13.91
N SER A 211 -3.48 7.29 12.69
CA SER A 211 -3.56 8.72 12.35
C SER A 211 -4.61 9.44 13.21
N GLN A 212 -5.80 8.86 13.33
CA GLN A 212 -6.87 9.42 14.18
C GLN A 212 -6.48 9.43 15.66
N SER A 213 -5.89 8.34 16.16
CA SER A 213 -5.44 8.23 17.55
C SER A 213 -4.35 9.25 17.88
N ALA A 214 -3.37 9.43 16.99
CA ALA A 214 -2.29 10.40 17.16
C ALA A 214 -2.85 11.83 17.14
N PHE A 215 -3.78 12.13 16.23
CA PHE A 215 -4.42 13.45 16.21
C PHE A 215 -5.24 13.72 17.48
N ALA A 216 -5.98 12.73 17.98
CA ALA A 216 -6.72 12.86 19.24
C ALA A 216 -5.78 13.17 20.43
N ALA A 217 -4.60 12.55 20.46
CA ALA A 217 -3.57 12.84 21.46
C ALA A 217 -2.92 14.23 21.27
N ALA A 218 -2.74 14.68 20.03
CA ALA A 218 -2.18 16.00 19.71
C ALA A 218 -3.15 17.16 19.98
N ASN A 219 -4.45 16.95 19.78
CA ASN A 219 -5.47 17.99 19.83
C ASN A 219 -5.47 18.84 21.12
N PRO A 220 -5.44 18.29 22.35
CA PRO A 220 -5.39 19.12 23.55
C PRO A 220 -4.12 20.00 23.62
N VAL A 221 -2.97 19.46 23.22
CA VAL A 221 -1.69 20.20 23.19
C VAL A 221 -1.75 21.35 22.18
N LEU A 222 -2.33 21.11 20.99
CA LEU A 222 -2.50 22.13 19.96
C LEU A 222 -3.50 23.23 20.38
N VAL A 223 -4.56 22.86 21.11
CA VAL A 223 -5.53 23.83 21.66
C VAL A 223 -4.86 24.73 22.69
N GLU A 224 -4.08 24.14 23.61
CA GLU A 224 -3.33 24.88 24.62
C GLU A 224 -2.30 25.82 23.99
N ALA A 225 -1.63 25.37 22.92
CA ALA A 225 -0.70 26.18 22.15
C ALA A 225 -1.36 27.22 21.21
N GLY A 226 -2.69 27.35 21.22
CA GLY A 226 -3.41 28.32 20.37
C GLY A 226 -3.34 28.02 18.86
N LYS A 227 -3.03 26.78 18.47
CA LYS A 227 -2.80 26.36 17.08
C LYS A 227 -4.08 26.01 16.32
N ALA A 228 -5.07 26.90 16.35
CA ALA A 228 -6.39 26.65 15.76
C ALA A 228 -6.34 26.33 14.24
N GLU A 229 -5.50 27.03 13.49
CA GLU A 229 -5.30 26.75 12.06
C GLU A 229 -4.67 25.39 11.81
N GLY A 230 -3.65 25.01 12.60
CA GLY A 230 -3.01 23.70 12.53
C GLY A 230 -4.01 22.57 12.78
N ILE A 231 -4.86 22.71 13.80
CA ILE A 231 -5.95 21.75 14.08
C ILE A 231 -6.90 21.62 12.88
N SER A 232 -7.29 22.76 12.28
CA SER A 232 -8.17 22.77 11.11
C SER A 232 -7.54 22.07 9.90
N PHE A 233 -6.28 22.38 9.59
CA PHE A 233 -5.56 21.74 8.47
C PHE A 233 -5.38 20.24 8.70
N ILE A 234 -4.99 19.81 9.91
CA ILE A 234 -4.83 18.38 10.20
C ILE A 234 -6.16 17.63 10.02
N LYS A 235 -7.28 18.16 10.54
CA LYS A 235 -8.61 17.56 10.31
C LYS A 235 -8.90 17.39 8.81
N ARG A 236 -8.66 18.44 8.02
CA ARG A 236 -8.85 18.40 6.57
C ARG A 236 -7.94 17.37 5.88
N VAL A 237 -6.70 17.20 6.36
CA VAL A 237 -5.79 16.16 5.85
C VAL A 237 -6.32 14.76 6.19
N LEU A 238 -6.79 14.53 7.42
CA LEU A 238 -7.32 13.25 7.86
C LEU A 238 -8.59 12.84 7.09
N ASP A 239 -9.47 13.80 6.82
CA ASP A 239 -10.71 13.61 6.05
C ASP A 239 -10.46 13.50 4.53
N PHE A 240 -9.23 13.74 4.07
CA PHE A 240 -8.94 13.81 2.64
C PHE A 240 -8.94 12.43 1.97
N SER A 241 -9.43 12.39 0.73
CA SER A 241 -9.49 11.17 -0.09
C SER A 241 -8.12 10.81 -0.66
N PHE A 242 -7.82 9.51 -0.76
CA PHE A 242 -6.58 9.02 -1.36
C PHE A 242 -6.52 9.21 -2.90
N HIS A 243 -7.61 9.63 -3.56
CA HIS A 243 -7.64 9.82 -5.02
C HIS A 243 -6.88 11.07 -5.47
N ASP A 244 -7.01 12.19 -4.75
CA ASP A 244 -6.37 13.46 -5.10
C ASP A 244 -5.06 13.64 -4.32
N ILE A 245 -3.97 13.10 -4.85
CA ILE A 245 -2.65 13.20 -4.21
C ILE A 245 -2.15 14.64 -4.20
N ALA A 246 -2.39 15.41 -5.26
CA ALA A 246 -1.92 16.79 -5.35
C ALA A 246 -2.60 17.67 -4.27
N GLY A 247 -3.92 17.55 -4.12
CA GLY A 247 -4.68 18.24 -3.07
C GLY A 247 -4.26 17.83 -1.66
N LEU A 248 -4.02 16.54 -1.43
CA LEU A 248 -3.51 16.03 -0.16
C LEU A 248 -2.15 16.65 0.19
N LEU A 249 -1.20 16.62 -0.75
CA LEU A 249 0.14 17.13 -0.55
C LEU A 249 0.14 18.64 -0.25
N HIS A 250 -0.74 19.39 -0.92
CA HIS A 250 -0.92 20.80 -0.63
C HIS A 250 -1.42 21.03 0.80
N LEU A 251 -2.44 20.28 1.25
CA LEU A 251 -2.94 20.36 2.62
C LEU A 251 -1.91 19.91 3.66
N MET A 252 -1.13 18.87 3.37
CA MET A 252 -0.04 18.43 4.24
C MET A 252 1.00 19.52 4.44
N LYS A 253 1.37 20.24 3.37
CA LYS A 253 2.29 21.37 3.47
C LYS A 253 1.73 22.48 4.37
N LEU A 254 0.47 22.87 4.16
CA LEU A 254 -0.20 23.87 5.00
C LEU A 254 -0.26 23.45 6.48
N ALA A 255 -0.55 22.16 6.75
CA ALA A 255 -0.56 21.63 8.10
C ALA A 255 0.82 21.72 8.77
N MET A 256 1.88 21.26 8.08
CA MET A 256 3.25 21.33 8.60
C MET A 256 3.72 22.77 8.82
N ASP A 257 3.41 23.69 7.88
CA ASP A 257 3.76 25.11 8.01
C ASP A 257 3.06 25.74 9.23
N ALA A 258 1.78 25.43 9.45
CA ALA A 258 1.02 25.91 10.60
C ALA A 258 1.52 25.35 11.95
N LEU A 259 1.97 24.10 11.98
CA LEU A 259 2.59 23.48 13.15
C LEU A 259 3.90 24.19 13.51
N ASN A 260 4.73 24.49 12.51
CA ASN A 260 6.06 25.09 12.68
C ASN A 260 6.06 26.62 12.86
N ALA A 261 4.95 27.30 12.58
CA ALA A 261 4.83 28.74 12.80
C ALA A 261 5.09 29.09 14.28
N LYS A 262 5.86 30.15 14.58
CA LYS A 262 6.03 30.60 15.96
C LYS A 262 4.78 31.39 16.38
N THR A 263 4.18 31.00 17.51
CA THR A 263 3.19 31.79 18.25
C THR A 263 3.87 32.90 19.04
#